data_AF-A0A924T8C5-F1
#
_entry.id   AF-A0A924T8C5-F1
#
_cell.length_a   1.000
_cell.length_b   1.000
_cell.length_c   1.000
_cell.angle_alpha   90.00
_cell.angle_beta   90.00
_cell.angle_gamma   90.00
#
_symmetry.space_group_name_H-M   'P 1'
#
loop_
_entity.id
_entity.type
_entity.pdbx_description
1 polymer ?
#
loop_
_entity_poly.entity_id
_entity_poly.type
_entity_poly.pdbx_seq_one_letter_code
_entity_poly.pdbx_strand_id
1 'polypeptide(L)' 'MKYLLLGLLAAWLFYVLRRPRSNNPQAPGQSAPPPKPQAMVECAHCGVHMPANEALLGQRPTGADYFCSEDHRRAGPRAH' A
#
# COMPACT_ATOMS: atom_id res chain seq x y z
N MET A 1 -10.11 -30.81 -2.53
CA MET A 1 -8.71 -30.77 -3.02
C MET A 1 -8.44 -29.71 -4.08
N LYS A 2 -9.32 -29.49 -5.09
CA LYS A 2 -9.11 -28.43 -6.10
C LYS A 2 -9.00 -26.99 -5.53
N TYR A 3 -9.70 -26.73 -4.43
CA TYR A 3 -9.80 -25.42 -3.80
C TYR A 3 -8.55 -25.02 -3.00
N LEU A 4 -7.71 -26.00 -2.62
CA LEU A 4 -6.44 -25.74 -1.93
C LEU A 4 -5.42 -25.11 -2.89
N LEU A 5 -5.38 -25.61 -4.13
CA LEU A 5 -4.54 -25.05 -5.18
C LEU A 5 -5.01 -23.64 -5.58
N LEU A 6 -6.33 -23.44 -5.72
CA LEU A 6 -6.91 -22.13 -5.99
C LEU A 6 -6.61 -21.12 -4.87
N GLY A 7 -6.70 -21.54 -3.60
CA GLY A 7 -6.35 -20.70 -2.45
C GLY A 7 -4.87 -20.31 -2.42
N LEU A 8 -3.97 -21.27 -2.66
CA LEU A 8 -2.53 -21.02 -2.75
C LEU A 8 -2.17 -20.08 -3.90
N LEU A 9 -2.82 -20.25 -5.06
CA LEU A 9 -2.60 -19.41 -6.24
C LEU A 9 -3.07 -17.97 -5.99
N ALA A 10 -4.24 -17.80 -5.36
CA ALA A 10 -4.78 -16.49 -4.98
C ALA A 10 -3.91 -15.79 -3.94
N ALA A 11 -3.42 -16.51 -2.93
CA ALA A 11 -2.49 -15.99 -1.92
C ALA A 11 -1.16 -15.56 -2.53
N TRP A 12 -0.62 -16.35 -3.46
CA TRP A 12 0.61 -16.02 -4.16
C TRP A 12 0.45 -14.79 -5.08
N LEU A 13 -0.67 -14.72 -5.81
CA LEU A 13 -1.00 -13.57 -6.65
C LEU A 13 -1.16 -12.30 -5.78
N PHE A 14 -1.82 -12.39 -4.62
CA PHE A 14 -1.94 -11.30 -3.66
C PHE A 14 -0.58 -10.88 -3.08
N TYR A 15 0.32 -11.83 -2.83
CA TYR A 15 1.68 -11.56 -2.36
C TYR A 15 2.54 -10.83 -3.40
N VAL A 16 2.39 -11.19 -4.68
CA VAL A 16 3.07 -10.52 -5.80
C VAL A 16 2.48 -9.14 -6.10
N LEU A 17 1.15 -8.99 -6.10
CA LEU A 17 0.50 -7.68 -6.28
C LEU A 17 0.68 -6.74 -5.07
N ARG A 18 0.98 -7.27 -3.88
CA ARG A 18 1.40 -6.50 -2.70
C ARG A 18 2.87 -6.09 -2.70
N ARG A 19 3.67 -6.55 -3.67
CA ARG A 19 5.08 -6.14 -3.72
C ARG A 19 5.10 -4.66 -4.07
N PRO A 20 5.50 -3.75 -3.15
CA PRO A 20 5.65 -2.36 -3.49
C PRO A 20 6.62 -2.32 -4.67
N ARG A 21 6.19 -1.70 -5.78
CA ARG A 21 7.14 -1.31 -6.81
C ARG A 21 8.08 -0.36 -6.12
N SER A 22 9.23 -0.88 -5.68
CA SER A 22 10.35 -0.04 -5.29
C SER A 22 10.54 0.91 -6.45
N ASN A 23 10.29 2.18 -6.16
CA ASN A 23 10.51 3.30 -7.04
C ASN A 23 11.75 3.02 -7.88
N ASN A 24 11.53 2.98 -9.19
CA ASN A 24 12.53 2.80 -10.23
C ASN A 24 13.85 3.51 -9.84
N PRO A 25 14.94 2.78 -9.50
CA PRO A 25 16.24 3.41 -9.50
C PRO A 25 16.61 3.60 -10.97
N GLN A 26 16.52 4.85 -11.39
CA GLN A 26 17.29 5.45 -12.48
C GLN A 26 16.76 5.23 -13.91
N ALA A 27 15.93 6.19 -14.35
CA ALA A 27 16.26 6.81 -15.63
C ALA A 27 17.40 7.81 -15.37
N PRO A 28 18.60 7.65 -15.96
CA PRO A 28 19.64 8.66 -15.87
C PRO A 28 19.25 9.81 -16.80
N GLY A 29 18.45 10.75 -16.29
CA GLY A 29 17.98 11.86 -17.09
C GLY A 29 17.38 12.96 -16.23
N GLN A 30 18.19 13.99 -16.01
CA GLN A 30 17.79 15.35 -15.62
C GLN A 30 17.46 15.58 -14.14
N SER A 31 18.49 16.02 -13.43
CA SER A 31 18.49 17.12 -12.45
C SER A 31 17.14 17.52 -11.84
N ALA A 32 16.56 16.68 -10.99
CA ALA A 32 15.58 17.10 -10.00
C ALA A 32 16.29 17.22 -8.63
N PRO A 33 15.98 18.24 -7.80
CA PRO A 33 16.52 18.33 -6.44
C PRO A 33 16.25 17.02 -5.68
N PRO A 34 17.14 16.60 -4.76
CA PRO A 34 17.00 15.33 -4.06
C PRO A 34 15.60 15.24 -3.46
N PRO A 35 14.87 14.14 -3.66
CA PRO A 35 13.51 14.01 -3.15
C PRO A 35 13.55 14.22 -1.64
N LYS A 36 12.83 15.23 -1.15
CA LYS A 36 12.72 15.50 0.28
C LYS A 36 12.23 14.22 0.98
N PRO A 37 12.77 13.85 2.14
CA PRO A 37 12.28 12.70 2.90
C PRO A 37 10.80 12.92 3.22
N GLN A 38 9.96 12.03 2.71
CA GLN A 38 8.52 12.08 2.92
C GLN A 38 8.16 11.23 4.15
N ALA A 39 7.15 11.64 4.91
CA ALA A 39 6.64 10.82 5.99
C ALA A 39 6.10 9.51 5.41
N MET A 40 6.60 8.37 5.87
CA MET A 40 6.05 7.07 5.51
C MET A 40 4.88 6.76 6.45
N VAL A 41 3.76 6.30 5.89
CA VAL A 41 2.55 5.96 6.63
C VAL A 41 2.12 4.54 6.32
N GLU A 42 1.52 3.86 7.30
CA GLU A 42 1.02 2.49 7.18
C GLU A 42 -0.44 2.47 6.73
N CYS A 43 -0.79 1.60 5.80
CA CYS A 43 -2.17 1.34 5.45
C CYS A 43 -2.91 0.59 6.56
N ALA A 44 -3.99 1.17 7.10
CA ALA A 44 -4.80 0.56 8.16
C ALA A 44 -5.52 -0.74 7.76
N HIS A 45 -5.67 -1.03 6.46
CA HIS A 45 -6.31 -2.26 5.96
C HIS A 45 -5.30 -3.38 5.65
N CYS A 46 -4.22 -3.07 4.92
CA CYS A 46 -3.26 -4.07 4.44
C CYS A 46 -1.89 -4.06 5.13
N GLY A 47 -1.59 -3.04 5.95
CA GLY A 47 -0.30 -2.89 6.63
C GLY A 47 0.86 -2.47 5.72
N VAL A 48 0.60 -2.06 4.48
CA VAL A 48 1.65 -1.63 3.55
C VAL A 48 2.16 -0.23 3.93
N HIS A 49 3.48 -0.04 3.93
CA HIS A 49 4.09 1.26 4.12
C HIS A 49 4.18 1.99 2.78
N MET A 50 3.68 3.21 2.72
CA MET A 50 3.72 4.06 1.54
C MET A 50 4.08 5.50 1.92
N PRO A 51 4.58 6.32 1.00
CA PRO A 51 4.77 7.74 1.26
C PRO A 51 3.43 8.42 1.52
N ALA A 52 3.38 9.35 2.48
CA ALA A 52 2.17 10.07 2.88
C ALA A 52 1.50 10.83 1.72
N ASN A 53 2.26 11.20 0.67
CA ASN A 53 1.69 11.83 -0.53
C ASN A 53 0.74 10.90 -1.30
N GLU A 54 1.00 9.59 -1.26
CA GLU A 54 0.25 8.57 -1.99
C GLU A 54 -0.87 7.96 -1.13
N ALA A 55 -0.88 8.29 0.16
CA ALA A 55 -1.81 7.73 1.10
C ALA A 55 -3.14 8.47 1.11
N LEU A 56 -4.23 7.72 1.04
CA LEU A 56 -5.58 8.24 1.19
C LEU A 56 -5.94 8.34 2.66
N LEU A 57 -6.35 9.53 3.09
CA LEU A 57 -6.91 9.73 4.43
C LEU A 57 -8.32 9.15 4.49
N GLY A 58 -8.54 8.25 5.44
CA GLY A 58 -9.87 7.83 5.85
C GLY A 58 -10.39 8.69 6.98
N GLN A 59 -11.68 8.96 6.93
CA GLN A 59 -12.40 9.68 7.98
C GLN A 59 -12.86 8.65 9.01
N ARG A 60 -12.08 8.46 10.09
CA ARG A 60 -12.56 7.73 11.27
C ARG A 60 -12.73 8.70 12.43
N PRO A 61 -13.78 8.55 13.27
CA PRO A 61 -13.97 9.36 14.47
C PRO A 61 -12.83 9.30 15.51
N THR A 62 -11.93 8.30 15.45
CA THR A 62 -10.86 8.08 16.45
C THR A 62 -9.45 8.35 15.94
N GLY A 63 -9.28 8.94 14.75
CA GLY A 63 -7.94 9.29 14.23
C GLY A 63 -7.88 9.40 12.70
N ALA A 64 -6.72 9.84 12.21
CA ALA A 64 -6.38 9.86 10.79
C ALA A 64 -5.80 8.49 10.39
N ASP A 65 -6.60 7.69 9.68
CA ASP A 65 -6.16 6.42 9.12
C ASP A 65 -5.70 6.60 7.68
N TYR A 66 -4.57 6.00 7.34
CA TYR A 66 -4.03 6.02 5.98
C TYR A 66 -4.40 4.75 5.23
N PHE A 67 -4.70 4.87 3.94
CA PHE A 67 -5.10 3.78 3.07
C PHE A 67 -4.33 3.82 1.76
N CYS A 68 -3.92 2.66 1.26
CA CYS A 68 -3.18 2.57 0.00
C CYS A 68 -4.06 2.67 -1.26
N SER A 69 -5.37 2.56 -1.08
CA SER A 69 -6.35 2.54 -2.16
C SER A 69 -7.74 2.88 -1.62
N GLU A 70 -8.61 3.36 -2.51
CA GLU A 70 -10.00 3.64 -2.12
C GLU A 70 -10.74 2.39 -1.66
N ASP A 71 -10.44 1.23 -2.25
CA ASP A 71 -11.01 -0.06 -1.84
C ASP A 71 -10.69 -0.36 -0.38
N HIS A 72 -9.44 -0.13 0.05
CA HIS A 72 -9.04 -0.31 1.44
C HIS A 72 -9.67 0.74 2.36
N ARG A 73 -9.82 1.99 1.89
CA ARG A 73 -10.54 3.02 2.64
C ARG A 73 -12.02 2.64 2.86
N ARG A 74 -12.66 2.05 1.86
CA ARG A 74 -14.06 1.59 1.90
C ARG A 74 -14.22 0.31 2.72
N ALA A 75 -13.30 -0.65 2.58
CA ALA A 75 -13.25 -1.86 3.39
C ALA A 75 -12.99 -1.54 4.87
N GLY A 76 -12.37 -0.39 5.14
CA GLY A 76 -12.07 0.08 6.47
C GLY A 76 -10.76 -0.50 6.99
N PRO A 77 -10.45 -0.26 8.27
CA PRO A 77 -9.25 -0.84 8.88
C PRO A 77 -9.44 -2.35 9.02
N ARG A 78 -8.33 -3.10 9.10
CA ARG A 78 -8.41 -4.47 9.60
C ARG A 78 -8.95 -4.44 11.03
N ALA A 79 -10.00 -5.21 11.31
CA ALA A 79 -10.38 -5.49 12.68
C ALA A 79 -9.29 -6.39 13.28
N HIS A 80 -8.59 -5.90 14.30
CA HIS A 80 -7.77 -6.73 15.17
C HIS A 80 -8.66 -7.46 16.17
#